data_AF-A0A1G3UTK7-F1
#
_entry.id   AF-A0A1G3UTK7-F1
#
_cell.length_a   1.000
_cell.length_b   1.000
_cell.length_c   1.000
_cell.angle_alpha   90.00
_cell.angle_beta   90.00
_cell.angle_gamma   90.00
#
_symmetry.space_group_name_H-M   'P 1'
#
loop_
_entity.id
_entity.type
_entity.pdbx_description
1 polymer ?
#
loop_
_entity_poly.entity_id
_entity_poly.type
_entity_poly.pdbx_seq_one_letter_code
_entity_poly.pdbx_strand_id
1 'polypeptide(L)'
;MAAKIDKKELTEPDKLQLFFYRVRMFAKKNRNRIYAGAGLFLLIAVVAGGWYLYRLNYETSAGNTYARVFESAMKAGSPAGDAETIKGYKDLIARHPQSRAAITAYYRLGNLYFGRQEVDAAISAYQDFLDRAGEGSDLVTLAYNSLGSCYELKNDFNKALDSYEKAMKTKTALSFELLNYRHIARVYEAMNNTAKAAEYYRKALEKTTDPLMTLYLKRKISLLG
;
A
#
# COMPACT_ATOMS: atom_id res chain seq x y z
N MET A 1 8.08 -54.03 35.12
CA MET A 1 8.62 -55.27 34.50
C MET A 1 9.36 -54.86 33.24
N ALA A 2 10.69 -54.96 33.23
CA ALA A 2 11.46 -54.73 32.01
C ALA A 2 11.26 -55.92 31.07
N ALA A 3 10.80 -55.67 29.84
CA ALA A 3 10.63 -56.71 28.84
C ALA A 3 12.00 -57.31 28.51
N LYS A 4 12.16 -58.64 28.68
CA LYS A 4 13.36 -59.36 28.25
C LYS A 4 13.35 -59.42 26.72
N ILE A 5 14.21 -58.62 26.11
CA ILE A 5 14.46 -58.60 24.66
C ILE A 5 15.15 -59.92 24.28
N ASP A 6 14.65 -60.58 23.23
CA ASP A 6 15.18 -61.86 22.74
C ASP A 6 16.55 -61.66 22.05
N LYS A 7 17.49 -62.59 22.22
CA LYS A 7 18.88 -62.48 21.69
C LYS A 7 18.91 -62.35 20.16
N LYS A 8 17.83 -62.75 19.49
CA LYS A 8 17.62 -62.67 18.03
C LYS A 8 17.27 -61.26 17.55
N GLU A 9 16.55 -60.46 18.35
CA GLU A 9 16.23 -59.06 18.05
C GLU A 9 17.47 -58.14 18.12
N LEU A 10 18.51 -58.57 18.83
CA LEU A 10 19.83 -57.92 18.89
C LEU A 10 20.71 -58.20 17.66
N THR A 11 20.36 -59.17 16.81
CA THR A 11 21.18 -59.59 15.65
C THR A 11 20.70 -59.04 14.31
N GLU A 12 19.47 -58.52 14.23
CA GLU A 12 18.97 -57.85 13.02
C GLU A 12 19.35 -56.36 13.05
N PRO A 13 19.81 -55.77 11.95
CA PRO A 13 20.14 -54.35 11.91
C PRO A 13 18.89 -53.52 12.23
N ASP A 14 19.02 -52.62 13.21
CA ASP A 14 17.92 -51.75 13.66
C ASP A 14 17.29 -51.00 12.47
N LYS A 15 15.98 -50.70 12.55
CA LYS A 15 15.21 -50.01 11.51
C LYS A 15 15.89 -48.71 11.05
N LEU A 16 16.53 -47.98 11.98
CA LEU A 16 17.34 -46.80 11.68
C LEU A 16 18.59 -47.15 10.86
N GLN A 17 19.30 -48.23 11.21
CA GLN A 17 20.48 -48.69 10.46
C GLN A 17 20.10 -49.10 9.03
N LEU A 18 19.00 -49.82 8.85
CA LEU A 18 18.46 -50.17 7.53
C LEU A 18 18.03 -48.94 6.74
N PHE A 19 17.45 -47.93 7.40
CA PHE A 19 17.13 -46.65 6.78
C PHE A 19 18.39 -45.94 6.26
N PHE A 20 19.41 -45.77 7.11
CA PHE A 20 20.68 -45.15 6.70
C PHE A 20 21.40 -45.95 5.61
N TYR A 21 21.36 -47.28 5.67
CA TYR A 21 21.90 -48.14 4.63
C TYR A 21 21.19 -47.91 3.28
N ARG A 22 19.85 -47.86 3.26
CA ARG A 22 19.06 -47.55 2.05
C ARG A 22 19.36 -46.16 1.51
N VAL A 23 19.45 -45.15 2.38
CA VAL A 23 19.82 -43.76 1.99
C VAL A 23 21.21 -43.72 1.37
N ARG A 24 22.21 -44.38 1.97
CA ARG A 24 23.57 -44.45 1.45
C ARG A 24 23.63 -45.14 0.09
N MET A 25 22.92 -46.26 -0.07
CA MET A 25 22.84 -46.99 -1.34
C MET A 25 22.15 -46.16 -2.41
N PHE A 26 21.06 -45.47 -2.07
CA PHE A 26 20.38 -44.53 -2.96
C PHE A 26 21.31 -43.39 -3.39
N ALA A 27 22.03 -42.78 -2.45
CA ALA A 27 22.96 -41.69 -2.73
C ALA A 27 24.12 -42.13 -3.63
N LYS A 28 24.67 -43.33 -3.40
CA LYS A 28 25.72 -43.92 -4.25
C LYS A 28 25.20 -44.18 -5.66
N LYS A 29 23.99 -44.77 -5.81
CA LYS A 29 23.36 -45.07 -7.10
C LYS A 29 23.01 -43.79 -7.88
N ASN A 30 22.61 -42.72 -7.19
CA ASN A 30 22.14 -41.47 -7.80
C ASN A 30 23.15 -40.31 -7.69
N ARG A 31 24.43 -40.59 -7.41
CA ARG A 31 25.44 -39.57 -7.07
C ARG A 31 25.50 -38.40 -8.05
N ASN A 32 25.51 -38.67 -9.35
CA ASN A 32 25.59 -37.61 -10.38
C ASN A 32 24.31 -36.75 -10.40
N ARG A 33 23.13 -37.35 -10.19
CA ARG A 33 21.85 -36.62 -10.11
C ARG A 33 21.78 -35.76 -8.85
N ILE A 34 22.32 -36.25 -7.73
CA ILE A 34 22.41 -35.49 -6.48
C ILE A 34 23.33 -34.29 -6.65
N TYR A 35 24.52 -34.46 -7.25
CA TYR A 35 25.41 -33.32 -7.51
C TYR A 35 24.80 -32.31 -8.48
N ALA A 36 24.13 -32.77 -9.54
CA ALA A 36 23.41 -31.88 -10.45
C ALA A 36 22.30 -31.10 -9.72
N GLY A 37 21.52 -31.77 -8.87
CA GLY A 37 20.49 -31.13 -8.06
C GLY A 37 21.06 -30.12 -7.05
N ALA A 38 22.15 -30.47 -6.36
CA ALA A 38 22.82 -29.57 -5.42
C ALA A 38 23.42 -28.35 -6.13
N GLY A 39 24.03 -28.54 -7.31
CA GLY A 39 24.54 -27.45 -8.14
C GLY A 39 23.43 -26.51 -8.60
N LEU A 40 22.30 -27.05 -9.07
CA LEU A 40 21.14 -26.25 -9.45
C LEU A 40 20.58 -25.46 -8.26
N PHE A 41 20.48 -26.08 -7.09
CA PHE A 41 20.03 -25.42 -5.86
C PHE A 41 20.95 -24.26 -5.48
N LEU A 42 22.27 -24.47 -5.50
CA LEU A 42 23.25 -23.41 -5.23
C LEU A 42 23.14 -22.25 -6.23
N LEU A 43 22.97 -22.58 -7.52
CA LEU A 43 22.79 -21.56 -8.57
C LEU A 43 21.53 -20.73 -8.34
N ILE A 44 20.40 -21.37 -8.02
CA ILE A 44 19.15 -20.67 -7.68
C ILE A 44 19.35 -19.78 -6.44
N ALA A 45 20.04 -20.28 -5.41
CA ALA A 45 20.31 -19.51 -4.20
C ALA A 45 21.18 -18.27 -4.50
N VAL A 46 22.20 -18.39 -5.34
CA VAL A 46 23.05 -17.25 -5.75
C VAL A 46 22.27 -16.23 -6.57
N VAL A 47 21.47 -16.68 -7.54
CA VAL A 47 20.64 -15.79 -8.37
C VAL A 47 19.58 -15.09 -7.52
N ALA A 48 18.88 -15.82 -6.66
CA ALA A 48 17.89 -15.25 -5.76
C ALA A 48 18.51 -14.26 -4.77
N GLY A 49 19.67 -14.60 -4.20
CA GLY A 49 20.42 -13.71 -3.30
C GLY A 49 20.92 -12.46 -4.00
N GLY A 50 21.48 -12.59 -5.20
CA GLY A 50 21.92 -11.46 -6.02
C GLY A 50 20.76 -10.54 -6.40
N TRP A 51 19.63 -11.10 -6.82
CA TRP A 51 18.42 -10.34 -7.11
C TRP A 51 17.87 -9.62 -5.87
N TYR A 52 17.87 -10.29 -4.72
CA TYR A 52 17.46 -9.70 -3.45
C TYR A 52 18.33 -8.50 -3.06
N LEU A 53 19.66 -8.64 -3.12
CA LEU A 53 20.60 -7.55 -2.83
C LEU A 53 20.47 -6.39 -3.83
N TYR A 54 20.32 -6.70 -5.13
CA TYR A 54 20.07 -5.70 -6.15
C TYR A 54 18.78 -4.92 -5.87
N ARG A 55 17.69 -5.62 -5.54
CA ARG A 55 16.40 -5.00 -5.21
C ARG A 55 16.49 -4.14 -3.96
N LEU A 56 17.20 -4.59 -2.92
CA LEU A 56 17.45 -3.79 -1.73
C LEU A 56 18.19 -2.49 -2.08
N ASN A 57 19.29 -2.58 -2.83
CA ASN A 57 20.05 -1.40 -3.23
C ASN A 57 19.22 -0.44 -4.10
N TYR A 58 18.41 -0.98 -5.02
CA TYR A 58 17.51 -0.21 -5.86
C TYR A 58 16.46 0.54 -5.03
N GLU A 59 15.82 -0.12 -4.07
CA GLU A 59 14.84 0.51 -3.16
C GLU A 59 15.50 1.53 -2.23
N THR A 60 16.69 1.25 -1.68
CA THR A 60 17.43 2.19 -0.83
C THR A 60 17.83 3.45 -1.60
N SER A 61 18.31 3.31 -2.85
CA SER A 61 18.66 4.45 -3.70
C SER A 61 17.45 5.34 -4.00
N ALA A 62 16.31 4.72 -4.33
CA ALA A 62 15.05 5.41 -4.55
C ALA A 62 14.56 6.12 -3.27
N GLY A 63 14.63 5.44 -2.13
CA GLY A 63 14.26 5.98 -0.81
C GLY A 63 15.10 7.18 -0.41
N ASN A 64 16.41 7.14 -0.63
CA ASN A 64 17.31 8.26 -0.33
C ASN A 64 17.01 9.47 -1.21
N THR A 65 16.71 9.25 -2.50
CA THR A 65 16.32 10.33 -3.41
C THR A 65 14.99 10.95 -2.99
N TYR A 66 14.00 10.11 -2.64
CA TYR A 66 12.72 10.58 -2.10
C TYR A 66 12.89 11.41 -0.84
N ALA A 67 13.70 10.94 0.12
CA ALA A 67 13.95 11.64 1.37
C ALA A 67 14.56 13.03 1.14
N ARG A 68 15.53 13.14 0.23
CA ARG A 68 16.15 14.42 -0.12
C ARG A 68 15.14 15.41 -0.71
N VAL A 69 14.32 14.96 -1.66
CA VAL A 69 13.28 15.80 -2.29
C VAL A 69 12.24 16.22 -1.25
N PHE A 70 11.82 15.28 -0.40
CA PHE A 70 10.87 15.56 0.67
C PHE A 70 11.41 16.57 1.69
N GLU A 71 12.66 16.41 2.13
CA GLU A 71 13.31 17.34 3.07
C GLU A 71 13.44 18.75 2.46
N SER A 72 13.84 18.83 1.19
CA SER A 72 13.89 20.09 0.44
C SER A 72 12.51 20.77 0.39
N ALA A 73 11.45 20.01 0.07
CA ALA A 73 10.08 20.52 0.04
C ALA A 73 9.62 21.04 1.40
N MET A 74 9.96 20.34 2.49
CA MET A 74 9.61 20.76 3.85
C MET A 74 10.32 22.05 4.27
N LYS A 75 11.59 22.24 3.86
CA LYS A 75 12.36 23.47 4.14
C LYS A 75 11.83 24.68 3.38
N ALA A 76 11.36 24.49 2.15
CA ALA A 76 10.81 25.56 1.33
C ALA A 76 9.51 26.14 1.91
N GLY A 77 8.84 25.43 2.83
CA GLY A 77 7.64 25.92 3.52
C GLY A 77 6.42 26.11 2.62
N SER A 78 6.48 25.70 1.35
CA SER A 78 5.41 25.80 0.37
C SER A 78 4.61 24.48 0.30
N PRO A 79 3.34 24.45 0.77
CA PRO A 79 2.49 23.25 0.68
C PRO A 79 2.19 22.84 -0.77
N ALA A 80 2.24 23.80 -1.70
CA ALA A 80 2.04 23.59 -3.14
C ALA A 80 3.32 23.05 -3.84
N GLY A 81 4.45 23.01 -3.11
CA GLY A 81 5.78 22.61 -3.57
C GLY A 81 6.34 23.52 -4.65
N ASP A 82 7.64 23.69 -4.68
CA ASP A 82 8.29 24.49 -5.72
C ASP A 82 8.50 23.66 -6.99
N ALA A 83 8.77 24.32 -8.12
CA ALA A 83 9.00 23.61 -9.38
C ALA A 83 10.13 22.58 -9.27
N GLU A 84 11.10 22.85 -8.40
CA GLU A 84 12.19 21.93 -8.06
C GLU A 84 11.70 20.65 -7.39
N THR A 85 10.73 20.73 -6.47
CA THR A 85 10.16 19.56 -5.80
C THR A 85 9.45 18.65 -6.79
N ILE A 86 8.63 19.23 -7.68
CA ILE A 86 7.94 18.47 -8.74
C ILE A 86 8.96 17.78 -9.64
N LYS A 87 10.01 18.51 -10.05
CA LYS A 87 11.11 17.95 -10.85
C LYS A 87 11.79 16.79 -10.11
N GLY A 88 12.10 16.95 -8.83
CA GLY A 88 12.73 15.91 -8.01
C GLY A 88 11.90 14.62 -7.93
N TYR A 89 10.58 14.74 -7.76
CA TYR A 89 9.70 13.56 -7.78
C TYR A 89 9.56 12.94 -9.17
N LYS A 90 9.50 13.73 -10.24
CA LYS A 90 9.51 13.21 -11.62
C LYS A 90 10.80 12.47 -11.95
N ASP A 91 11.95 13.01 -11.55
CA ASP A 91 13.25 12.37 -11.74
C ASP A 91 13.36 11.05 -10.97
N LEU A 92 12.84 11.00 -9.74
CA LEU A 92 12.75 9.76 -8.96
C LEU A 92 11.91 8.70 -9.68
N ILE A 93 10.74 9.09 -10.20
CA ILE A 93 9.85 8.19 -10.93
C ILE A 93 10.51 7.69 -12.22
N ALA A 94 11.20 8.56 -12.96
CA ALA A 94 11.88 8.19 -14.19
C ALA A 94 13.03 7.19 -13.95
N ARG A 95 13.78 7.35 -12.85
CA ARG A 95 14.94 6.49 -12.53
C ARG A 95 14.55 5.21 -11.81
N HIS A 96 13.48 5.24 -11.00
CA HIS A 96 13.09 4.11 -10.16
C HIS A 96 11.58 3.80 -10.25
N PRO A 97 11.01 3.59 -11.45
CA PRO A 97 9.55 3.57 -11.67
C PRO A 97 8.77 2.53 -10.86
N GLN A 98 9.41 1.41 -10.53
CA GLN A 98 8.81 0.31 -9.77
C GLN A 98 9.11 0.34 -8.26
N SER A 99 9.90 1.32 -7.79
CA SER A 99 10.25 1.41 -6.36
C SER A 99 9.06 1.88 -5.52
N ARG A 100 9.03 1.49 -4.25
CA ARG A 100 7.99 1.95 -3.30
C ARG A 100 8.01 3.46 -3.12
N ALA A 101 9.21 4.04 -3.19
CA ALA A 101 9.42 5.49 -3.13
C ALA A 101 8.82 6.21 -4.34
N ALA A 102 9.01 5.69 -5.56
CA ALA A 102 8.40 6.27 -6.76
C ALA A 102 6.87 6.14 -6.75
N ILE A 103 6.33 5.01 -6.29
CA ILE A 103 4.87 4.86 -6.09
C ILE A 103 4.38 5.97 -5.15
N THR A 104 5.01 6.13 -3.98
CA THR A 104 4.65 7.20 -3.02
C THR A 104 4.79 8.60 -3.64
N ALA A 105 5.76 8.80 -4.52
CA ALA A 105 5.98 10.08 -5.18
C ALA A 105 4.82 10.48 -6.12
N TYR A 106 4.13 9.54 -6.76
CA TYR A 106 2.90 9.84 -7.53
C TYR A 106 1.82 10.49 -6.65
N TYR A 107 1.55 9.93 -5.46
CA TYR A 107 0.60 10.52 -4.52
C TYR A 107 1.05 11.92 -4.05
N ARG A 108 2.34 12.10 -3.80
CA ARG A 108 2.90 13.42 -3.45
C ARG A 108 2.74 14.43 -4.58
N LEU A 109 3.06 14.04 -5.82
CA LEU A 109 2.82 14.87 -7.00
C LEU A 109 1.35 15.25 -7.13
N GLY A 110 0.43 14.31 -6.90
CA GLY A 110 -1.01 14.60 -6.88
C GLY A 110 -1.35 15.72 -5.88
N ASN A 111 -0.83 15.64 -4.65
CA ASN A 111 -1.04 16.69 -3.64
C ASN A 111 -0.46 18.05 -4.05
N LEU A 112 0.73 18.06 -4.68
CA LEU A 112 1.36 19.29 -5.16
C LEU A 112 0.53 19.93 -6.28
N TYR A 113 0.11 19.13 -7.26
CA TYR A 113 -0.75 19.59 -8.35
C TYR A 113 -2.10 20.09 -7.84
N PHE A 114 -2.70 19.38 -6.88
CA PHE A 114 -3.94 19.82 -6.23
C PHE A 114 -3.77 21.16 -5.53
N GLY A 115 -2.69 21.34 -4.75
CA GLY A 115 -2.38 22.61 -4.08
C GLY A 115 -2.13 23.77 -5.03
N ARG A 116 -1.67 23.50 -6.26
CA ARG A 116 -1.50 24.47 -7.34
C ARG A 116 -2.76 24.69 -8.19
N GLN A 117 -3.87 24.04 -7.85
CA GLN A 117 -5.11 24.03 -8.63
C GLN A 117 -4.95 23.44 -10.05
N GLU A 118 -3.88 22.68 -10.29
CA GLU A 118 -3.66 21.90 -11.52
C GLU A 118 -4.46 20.59 -11.42
N VAL A 119 -5.79 20.70 -11.38
CA VAL A 119 -6.70 19.59 -11.00
C VAL A 119 -6.57 18.37 -11.91
N ASP A 120 -6.41 18.56 -13.22
CA ASP A 120 -6.25 17.44 -14.16
C ASP A 120 -4.93 16.68 -13.96
N ALA A 121 -3.83 17.40 -13.71
CA ALA A 121 -2.55 16.77 -13.37
C ALA A 121 -2.62 16.03 -12.03
N ALA A 122 -3.37 16.57 -11.06
CA ALA A 122 -3.59 15.91 -9.78
C ALA A 122 -4.36 14.59 -9.94
N ILE A 123 -5.44 14.60 -10.74
CA ILE A 123 -6.23 13.40 -11.06
C ILE A 123 -5.33 12.32 -11.67
N SER A 124 -4.56 12.65 -12.71
CA SER A 124 -3.65 11.69 -13.35
C SER A 124 -2.63 11.12 -12.36
N ALA A 125 -2.01 11.97 -11.53
CA ALA A 125 -1.02 11.52 -10.56
C ALA A 125 -1.63 10.62 -9.46
N TYR A 126 -2.84 10.90 -8.98
CA TYR A 126 -3.52 10.03 -8.02
C TYR A 126 -3.94 8.69 -8.65
N GLN A 127 -4.40 8.69 -9.90
CA GLN A 127 -4.71 7.46 -10.63
C GLN A 127 -3.44 6.61 -10.84
N ASP A 128 -2.34 7.23 -11.26
CA ASP A 128 -1.06 6.53 -11.42
C ASP A 128 -0.56 5.89 -10.12
N PHE A 129 -0.77 6.57 -8.98
CA PHE A 129 -0.52 6.01 -7.67
C PHE A 129 -1.42 4.80 -7.39
N LEU A 130 -2.74 4.93 -7.58
CA LEU A 130 -3.72 3.87 -7.29
C LEU A 130 -3.49 2.61 -8.14
N ASP A 131 -3.09 2.77 -9.40
CA ASP A 131 -2.80 1.65 -10.31
C ASP A 131 -1.55 0.86 -9.92
N ARG A 132 -0.65 1.48 -9.16
CA ARG A 132 0.65 0.89 -8.76
C ARG A 132 0.73 0.57 -7.27
N ALA A 133 -0.15 1.14 -6.47
CA ALA A 133 -0.19 0.91 -5.03
C ALA A 133 -0.65 -0.52 -4.76
N GLY A 134 0.16 -1.28 -4.01
CA GLY A 134 -0.29 -2.55 -3.48
C GLY A 134 -1.40 -2.35 -2.44
N GLU A 135 -2.25 -3.38 -2.26
CA GLU A 135 -3.37 -3.39 -1.31
C GLU A 135 -2.97 -3.05 0.15
N GLY A 136 -1.70 -3.25 0.49
CA GLY A 136 -1.15 -2.94 1.81
C GLY A 136 -0.72 -1.47 2.00
N SER A 137 -0.93 -0.57 1.03
CA SER A 137 -0.54 0.83 1.17
C SER A 137 -1.58 1.65 1.94
N ASP A 138 -1.18 2.21 3.07
CA ASP A 138 -2.06 3.02 3.93
C ASP A 138 -2.52 4.33 3.26
N LEU A 139 -1.85 4.74 2.18
CA LEU A 139 -2.16 5.95 1.42
C LEU A 139 -3.32 5.76 0.43
N VAL A 140 -3.80 4.54 0.18
CA VAL A 140 -4.86 4.26 -0.81
C VAL A 140 -6.17 4.97 -0.43
N THR A 141 -6.57 4.95 0.84
CA THR A 141 -7.76 5.70 1.30
C THR A 141 -7.62 7.19 1.06
N LEU A 142 -6.44 7.75 1.35
CA LEU A 142 -6.18 9.17 1.17
C LEU A 142 -6.16 9.56 -0.31
N ALA A 143 -5.58 8.74 -1.17
CA ALA A 143 -5.56 8.98 -2.61
C ALA A 143 -6.96 8.97 -3.21
N TYR A 144 -7.83 8.03 -2.83
CA TYR A 144 -9.23 8.05 -3.23
C TYR A 144 -9.98 9.28 -2.71
N ASN A 145 -9.72 9.73 -1.47
CA ASN A 145 -10.30 10.96 -0.94
C ASN A 145 -9.84 12.22 -1.69
N SER A 146 -8.54 12.31 -2.01
CA SER A 146 -8.00 13.42 -2.79
C SER A 146 -8.53 13.41 -4.22
N LEU A 147 -8.65 12.23 -4.83
CA LEU A 147 -9.24 12.07 -6.16
C LEU A 147 -10.72 12.50 -6.17
N GLY A 148 -11.49 12.12 -5.14
CA GLY A 148 -12.86 12.59 -4.96
C GLY A 148 -12.94 14.10 -4.85
N SER A 149 -12.01 14.71 -4.11
CA SER A 149 -11.93 16.17 -3.96
C SER A 149 -11.58 16.87 -5.28
N CYS A 150 -10.74 16.26 -6.11
CA CYS A 150 -10.47 16.75 -7.47
C CYS A 150 -11.73 16.74 -8.33
N TYR A 151 -12.52 15.67 -8.29
CA TYR A 151 -13.76 15.58 -9.04
C TYR A 151 -14.84 16.55 -8.52
N GLU A 152 -14.90 16.81 -7.21
CA GLU A 152 -15.72 17.89 -6.65
C GLU A 152 -15.36 19.26 -7.25
N LEU A 153 -14.06 19.59 -7.33
CA LEU A 153 -13.63 20.86 -7.94
C LEU A 153 -14.02 20.96 -9.43
N LYS A 154 -14.16 19.82 -10.12
CA LYS A 154 -14.65 19.75 -11.50
C LYS A 154 -16.17 19.69 -11.60
N ASN A 155 -16.90 19.71 -10.48
CA ASN A 155 -18.34 19.46 -10.39
C ASN A 155 -18.77 18.08 -10.97
N ASP A 156 -17.85 17.12 -11.08
CA ASP A 156 -18.16 15.74 -11.47
C ASP A 156 -18.54 14.94 -10.21
N PHE A 157 -19.70 15.27 -9.66
CA PHE A 157 -20.17 14.75 -8.37
C PHE A 157 -20.33 13.22 -8.37
N ASN A 158 -20.64 12.62 -9.53
CA ASN A 158 -20.75 11.17 -9.65
C ASN A 158 -19.39 10.48 -9.45
N LYS A 159 -18.33 10.98 -10.10
CA LYS A 159 -16.98 10.42 -9.87
C LYS A 159 -16.42 10.77 -8.50
N ALA A 160 -16.82 11.91 -7.94
CA ALA A 160 -16.48 12.25 -6.56
C ALA A 160 -17.04 11.20 -5.58
N LEU A 161 -18.34 10.89 -5.69
CA LEU A 161 -19.00 9.85 -4.88
C LEU A 161 -18.35 8.48 -5.08
N ASP A 162 -18.12 8.04 -6.32
CA ASP A 162 -17.45 6.77 -6.60
C ASP A 162 -16.07 6.69 -5.94
N SER A 163 -15.30 7.78 -5.99
CA SER A 163 -13.97 7.84 -5.35
C SER A 163 -14.08 7.73 -3.82
N TYR A 164 -14.99 8.46 -3.19
CA TYR A 164 -15.19 8.36 -1.73
C TYR A 164 -15.74 7.00 -1.30
N GLU A 165 -16.62 6.39 -2.08
CA GLU A 165 -17.12 5.03 -1.82
C GLU A 165 -16.02 3.99 -1.95
N LYS A 166 -15.10 4.14 -2.92
CA LYS A 166 -13.90 3.29 -3.04
C LYS A 166 -12.99 3.48 -1.83
N ALA A 167 -12.80 4.72 -1.35
CA ALA A 167 -12.03 4.98 -0.13
C ALA A 167 -12.60 4.21 1.08
N MET A 168 -13.92 4.13 1.21
CA MET A 168 -14.61 3.40 2.27
C MET A 168 -14.45 1.87 2.20
N LYS A 169 -14.00 1.31 1.08
CA LYS A 169 -13.77 -0.13 0.88
C LYS A 169 -12.31 -0.55 1.06
N THR A 170 -11.44 0.40 1.41
CA THR A 170 -10.00 0.16 1.61
C THR A 170 -9.69 -0.43 2.98
N LYS A 171 -8.50 -1.05 3.11
CA LYS A 171 -8.03 -1.64 4.38
C LYS A 171 -8.00 -0.64 5.54
N THR A 172 -7.64 0.61 5.28
CA THR A 172 -7.52 1.67 6.29
C THR A 172 -8.77 2.56 6.39
N ALA A 173 -9.89 2.18 5.75
CA ALA A 173 -11.13 2.97 5.72
C ALA A 173 -11.66 3.34 7.10
N LEU A 174 -11.56 2.43 8.08
CA LEU A 174 -12.05 2.64 9.45
C LEU A 174 -11.43 3.89 10.11
N SER A 175 -10.16 4.17 9.83
CA SER A 175 -9.46 5.34 10.37
C SER A 175 -9.93 6.66 9.76
N PHE A 176 -10.68 6.61 8.66
CA PHE A 176 -11.11 7.79 7.90
C PHE A 176 -12.64 7.85 7.72
N GLU A 177 -13.44 7.09 8.48
CA GLU A 177 -14.90 7.09 8.33
C GLU A 177 -15.52 8.47 8.49
N LEU A 178 -15.13 9.21 9.55
CA LEU A 178 -15.59 10.57 9.79
C LEU A 178 -15.33 11.49 8.59
N LEU A 179 -14.12 11.40 8.02
CA LEU A 179 -13.71 12.21 6.87
C LEU A 179 -14.52 11.85 5.62
N ASN A 180 -14.61 10.55 5.29
CA ASN A 180 -15.34 10.06 4.12
C ASN A 180 -16.83 10.41 4.18
N TYR A 181 -17.49 10.18 5.32
CA TYR A 181 -18.91 10.52 5.48
C TYR A 181 -19.17 12.02 5.28
N ARG A 182 -18.27 12.88 5.78
CA ARG A 182 -18.37 14.33 5.57
C ARG A 182 -18.20 14.72 4.11
N HIS A 183 -17.26 14.09 3.40
CA HIS A 183 -17.07 14.34 1.98
C HIS A 183 -18.30 13.92 1.17
N ILE A 184 -18.81 12.70 1.39
CA ILE A 184 -20.02 12.22 0.71
C ILE A 184 -21.23 13.12 1.01
N ALA A 185 -21.41 13.53 2.27
CA ALA A 185 -22.48 14.46 2.65
C ALA A 185 -22.38 15.80 1.91
N ARG A 186 -21.16 16.35 1.82
CA ARG A 186 -20.89 17.60 1.08
C ARG A 186 -21.20 17.47 -0.41
N VAL A 187 -20.86 16.33 -1.03
CA VAL A 187 -21.20 16.09 -2.44
C VAL A 187 -22.73 16.04 -2.63
N TYR A 188 -23.46 15.32 -1.78
CA TYR A 188 -24.92 15.29 -1.85
C TYR A 188 -25.56 16.67 -1.58
N GLU A 189 -24.98 17.48 -0.71
CA GLU A 189 -25.38 18.88 -0.48
C GLU A 189 -25.19 19.70 -1.77
N ALA A 190 -24.06 19.57 -2.46
CA ALA A 190 -23.79 20.23 -3.74
C ALA A 190 -24.73 19.76 -4.87
N MET A 191 -25.21 18.52 -4.81
CA MET A 191 -26.23 17.96 -5.72
C MET A 191 -27.67 18.36 -5.34
N ASN A 192 -27.87 19.20 -4.32
CA ASN A 192 -29.18 19.54 -3.74
C ASN A 192 -29.98 18.32 -3.21
N ASN A 193 -29.32 17.20 -2.93
CA ASN A 193 -29.94 16.04 -2.30
C ASN A 193 -29.83 16.15 -0.78
N THR A 194 -30.66 17.02 -0.20
CA THR A 194 -30.63 17.34 1.24
C THR A 194 -30.89 16.12 2.11
N ALA A 195 -31.76 15.20 1.68
CA ALA A 195 -32.07 13.96 2.40
C ALA A 195 -30.82 13.08 2.58
N LYS A 196 -30.09 12.78 1.50
CA LYS A 196 -28.85 12.01 1.58
C LYS A 196 -27.73 12.77 2.28
N ALA A 197 -27.62 14.08 2.04
CA ALA A 197 -26.63 14.90 2.74
C ALA A 197 -26.82 14.82 4.26
N ALA A 198 -28.05 14.96 4.75
CA ALA A 198 -28.36 14.86 6.18
C ALA A 198 -28.09 13.45 6.74
N GLU A 199 -28.41 12.39 5.99
CA GLU A 199 -28.08 11.00 6.36
C GLU A 199 -26.58 10.83 6.60
N TYR A 200 -25.74 11.25 5.65
CA TYR A 200 -24.29 11.09 5.76
C TYR A 200 -23.66 12.00 6.81
N TYR A 201 -24.19 13.21 7.03
CA TYR A 201 -23.75 14.04 8.16
C TYR A 201 -24.10 13.42 9.52
N ARG A 202 -25.22 12.67 9.65
CA ARG A 202 -25.52 11.92 10.88
C ARG A 202 -24.54 10.76 11.07
N LYS A 203 -24.22 10.00 10.02
CA LYS A 203 -23.17 8.96 10.08
C LYS A 203 -21.82 9.55 10.49
N ALA A 204 -21.44 10.72 9.97
CA ALA A 204 -20.24 11.43 10.41
C ALA A 204 -20.31 11.82 11.89
N LEU A 205 -21.47 12.28 12.37
CA LEU A 205 -21.67 12.70 13.76
C LEU A 205 -21.45 11.54 14.75
N GLU A 206 -21.86 10.32 14.40
CA GLU A 206 -21.63 9.12 15.20
C GLU A 206 -20.13 8.74 15.31
N LYS A 207 -19.29 9.23 14.41
CA LYS A 207 -17.85 8.91 14.34
C LYS A 207 -16.96 9.95 15.00
N THR A 208 -17.51 10.96 15.66
CA THR A 208 -16.73 12.01 16.32
C THR A 208 -17.16 12.21 17.76
N THR A 209 -16.17 12.47 18.60
CA THR A 209 -16.35 12.93 19.99
C THR A 209 -15.86 14.37 20.18
N ASP A 210 -15.33 14.99 19.12
CA ASP A 210 -14.85 16.38 19.17
C ASP A 210 -16.05 17.34 19.25
N PRO A 211 -16.13 18.21 20.29
CA PRO A 211 -17.20 19.17 20.44
C PRO A 211 -17.33 20.14 19.25
N LEU A 212 -16.22 20.58 18.65
CA LEU A 212 -16.25 21.51 17.53
C LEU A 212 -16.81 20.83 16.28
N MET A 213 -16.36 19.62 15.98
CA MET A 213 -16.90 18.82 14.89
C MET A 213 -18.38 18.48 15.11
N THR A 214 -18.76 18.12 16.34
CA THR A 214 -20.15 17.85 16.72
C THR A 214 -21.04 19.07 16.43
N LEU A 215 -20.60 20.26 16.85
CA LEU A 215 -21.33 21.51 16.59
C LEU A 215 -21.45 21.80 15.09
N TYR A 216 -20.35 21.65 14.36
CA TYR A 216 -20.31 21.83 12.90
C TYR A 216 -21.32 20.90 12.19
N LEU A 217 -21.33 19.61 12.53
CA LEU A 217 -22.19 18.62 11.91
C LEU A 217 -23.67 18.84 12.26
N LYS A 218 -23.98 19.15 13.52
CA LYS A 218 -25.36 19.50 13.93
C LYS A 218 -25.88 20.73 13.21
N ARG A 219 -25.03 21.76 13.04
CA ARG A 219 -25.37 22.96 12.25
C ARG A 219 -25.65 22.59 10.80
N LYS A 220 -24.78 21.79 10.17
CA LYS A 220 -24.98 21.31 8.79
C LYS A 220 -26.29 20.55 8.62
N ILE A 221 -26.61 19.61 9.52
CA ILE A 221 -27.86 18.85 9.48
C ILE A 221 -29.08 19.77 9.62
N SER A 222 -29.03 20.76 10.52
CA SER A 222 -30.13 21.72 10.75
C SER A 222 -30.42 22.59 9.52
N LEU A 223 -29.37 23.01 8.79
CA LEU A 223 -29.51 23.82 7.57
C LEU A 223 -30.07 23.07 6.36
N LEU A 224 -30.11 21.73 6.42
CA LEU A 224 -30.66 20.88 5.36
C LEU A 224 -32.16 20.58 5.57
N GLY A 225 -32.75 21.13 6.63
CA GLY A 225 -34.16 20.98 7.02
C GLY A 225 -35.11 21.84 6.20
#